data_AF-L0F8E1-F1
#
_entry.id   AF-L0F8E1-F1
#
_cell.length_a   1.000
_cell.length_b   1.000
_cell.length_c   1.000
_cell.angle_alpha   90.00
_cell.angle_beta   90.00
_cell.angle_gamma   90.00
#
_symmetry.space_group_name_H-M   'P 1'
#
loop_
_entity.id
_entity.type
_entity.pdbx_description
1 polymer ?
#
loop_
_entity_poly.entity_id
_entity_poly.type
_entity_poly.pdbx_seq_one_letter_code
_entity_poly.pdbx_strand_id
1 'polypeptide(L)' 'MSDVIGIPNPPPGTCLPWEKITEDYGPPVGDEALLKGQWEELDALAYLYLWWWVQR' A
#
# COMPACT_ATOMS: atom_id res chain seq x y z
N MET A 1 -1.77 -20.47 -13.25
CA MET A 1 -3.22 -20.69 -13.32
C MET A 1 -3.73 -20.84 -11.90
N SER A 2 -3.93 -19.69 -11.27
CA SER A 2 -4.76 -19.43 -10.09
C SER A 2 -4.86 -17.92 -10.06
N ASP A 3 -6.07 -17.43 -10.27
CA ASP A 3 -6.45 -16.07 -10.66
C ASP A 3 -5.73 -14.96 -9.87
N VAL A 4 -4.92 -14.17 -10.57
CA VAL A 4 -4.39 -12.91 -10.05
C VAL A 4 -5.58 -11.95 -10.01
N ILE A 5 -6.20 -11.88 -8.83
CA ILE A 5 -7.24 -10.93 -8.44
C ILE A 5 -6.86 -9.56 -9.00
N GLY A 6 -7.73 -8.97 -9.83
CA GLY A 6 -7.44 -7.76 -10.61
C GLY A 6 -6.87 -6.62 -9.77
N ILE A 7 -5.56 -6.44 -9.83
CA ILE A 7 -4.88 -5.31 -9.22
C ILE A 7 -4.91 -4.20 -10.29
N PRO A 8 -5.74 -3.14 -10.17
CA PRO A 8 -5.54 -1.95 -10.96
C PRO A 8 -4.10 -1.49 -10.69
N ASN A 9 -3.30 -1.27 -11.74
CA ASN A 9 -1.90 -0.92 -11.61
C ASN A 9 -1.77 0.24 -10.60
N PRO A 10 -1.23 0.01 -9.39
CA PRO A 10 -1.18 1.05 -8.39
C PRO A 10 -0.35 2.21 -8.92
N PRO A 11 -0.65 3.46 -8.50
CA PRO A 11 0.15 4.59 -8.91
C PRO A 11 1.64 4.33 -8.57
N PRO A 12 2.57 4.80 -9.42
CA PRO A 12 3.99 4.60 -9.17
C PRO A 12 4.35 5.25 -7.83
N GLY A 13 4.98 4.48 -6.94
CA GLY A 13 5.29 4.92 -5.57
C GLY A 13 4.38 4.34 -4.49
N THR A 14 3.37 3.54 -4.86
CA THR A 14 2.46 2.88 -3.91
C THR A 14 2.49 1.37 -4.11
N CYS A 15 2.70 0.61 -3.03
CA CYS A 15 2.60 -0.85 -3.05
C CYS A 15 1.20 -1.33 -2.70
N LEU A 16 0.58 -0.72 -1.69
CA LEU A 16 -0.77 -1.05 -1.24
C LEU A 16 -1.58 0.23 -0.98
N PRO A 17 -2.59 0.53 -1.82
CA PRO A 17 -3.40 1.72 -1.64
C PRO A 17 -4.24 1.62 -0.37
N TRP A 18 -4.41 2.75 0.31
CA TRP A 18 -5.17 2.86 1.57
C TRP A 18 -6.53 2.15 1.54
N GLU A 19 -7.25 2.25 0.42
CA GLU A 19 -8.56 1.61 0.20
C GLU A 19 -8.53 0.09 0.40
N LYS A 20 -7.42 -0.57 0.03
CA LYS A 20 -7.23 -2.01 0.21
C LYS A 20 -6.96 -2.36 1.67
N ILE A 21 -6.20 -1.53 2.39
CA ILE A 21 -5.95 -1.75 3.82
C ILE A 21 -7.25 -1.58 4.61
N THR A 22 -8.06 -0.59 4.29
CA THR A 22 -9.35 -0.40 4.97
C THR A 22 -10.35 -1.51 4.65
N GLU A 23 -10.28 -2.09 3.45
CA GLU A 23 -11.08 -3.27 3.06
C GLU A 23 -10.64 -4.52 3.83
N ASP A 24 -9.33 -4.76 3.93
CA ASP A 24 -8.77 -5.98 4.51
C ASP A 24 -8.71 -5.96 6.05
N TYR A 25 -8.32 -4.83 6.66
CA TYR A 25 -8.11 -4.69 8.11
C TYR A 25 -9.30 -4.07 8.85
N GLY A 26 -10.29 -3.56 8.12
CA GLY A 26 -11.46 -2.90 8.69
C GLY A 26 -11.20 -1.44 9.09
N PRO A 27 -12.21 -0.77 9.70
CA PRO A 27 -12.14 0.66 9.98
C PRO A 27 -11.07 0.98 11.02
N PRO A 28 -10.28 2.05 10.82
CA PRO A 28 -9.24 2.44 11.76
C PRO A 28 -9.85 2.87 13.10
N VAL A 29 -9.30 2.35 14.20
CA VAL A 29 -9.70 2.75 15.56
C VAL A 29 -8.87 3.97 15.96
N GLY A 30 -9.34 5.17 15.64
CA GLY A 30 -8.67 6.42 16.00
C GLY A 30 -8.81 7.54 14.96
N ASP A 31 -7.82 8.43 14.90
CA ASP A 31 -7.73 9.49 13.90
C ASP A 31 -7.32 8.90 12.55
N GLU A 32 -8.29 8.79 11.64
CA GLU A 32 -8.09 8.23 10.30
C GLU A 32 -7.09 9.04 9.47
N ALA A 33 -7.04 10.38 9.64
CA ALA A 33 -6.14 11.22 8.87
C ALA A 33 -4.67 10.97 9.26
N LEU A 34 -4.41 10.77 10.55
CA LEU A 34 -3.08 10.41 11.03
C LEU A 34 -2.65 9.03 10.55
N LEU A 35 -3.55 8.04 10.65
CA LEU A 35 -3.24 6.65 10.28
C LEU A 35 -3.01 6.52 8.77
N LYS A 36 -3.81 7.23 7.96
CA LYS A 36 -3.62 7.33 6.51
C LYS A 36 -2.27 7.96 6.16
N GLY A 37 -1.92 9.08 6.79
CA GLY A 37 -0.64 9.76 6.52
C GLY A 37 0.57 8.90 6.86
N GLN A 38 0.55 8.21 8.01
CA GLN A 38 1.61 7.29 8.39
C GLN A 38 1.69 6.08 7.47
N TRP A 39 0.54 5.56 7.00
CA TRP A 39 0.51 4.46 6.06
C TRP A 39 1.11 4.84 4.70
N GLU A 40 0.71 5.98 4.14
CA GLU A 40 1.23 6.46 2.86
C GLU A 40 2.76 6.70 2.90
N GLU A 41 3.28 7.22 4.02
CA GLU A 41 4.73 7.39 4.23
C GLU A 41 5.47 6.04 4.30
N LEU A 42 4.93 5.08 5.06
CA LEU A 42 5.51 3.73 5.16
C LEU A 42 5.47 2.98 3.82
N ASP A 43 4.36 3.09 3.09
CA ASP A 43 4.17 2.43 1.80
C ASP A 43 5.13 2.98 0.74
N ALA A 44 5.39 4.29 0.73
CA ALA A 44 6.41 4.90 -0.14
C ALA A 44 7.83 4.37 0.17
N LEU A 45 8.18 4.23 1.44
CA LEU A 45 9.46 3.64 1.85
C LEU A 45 9.56 2.15 1.45
N ALA A 46 8.47 1.40 1.61
CA ALA A 46 8.41 0.00 1.18
C ALA A 46 8.58 -0.13 -0.33
N TYR A 47 7.94 0.74 -1.12
CA TYR A 47 8.10 0.79 -2.57
C TYR A 47 9.56 1.06 -2.98
N LEU A 48 10.21 2.06 -2.36
CA LEU A 48 11.61 2.36 -2.62
C LEU A 48 12.53 1.19 -2.25
N TYR A 49 12.27 0.53 -1.12
CA TYR A 49 13.03 -0.65 -0.71
C TYR A 49 12.88 -1.78 -1.74
N LEU A 50 11.66 -2.13 -2.16
CA LEU A 50 11.43 -3.14 -3.18
C LEU A 50 12.12 -2.80 -4.50
N TRP A 51 12.03 -1.54 -4.92
CA TRP A 51 12.70 -1.09 -6.14
C TRP A 51 14.22 -1.20 -6.04
N TRP A 52 14.80 -0.90 -4.87
CA TRP A 52 16.23 -1.09 -4.60
C TRP A 52 16.68 -2.56 -4.75
N TRP A 53 15.82 -3.53 -4.39
CA TRP A 53 16.09 -4.95 -4.59
C TRP A 53 16.04 -5.38 -6.06
N VAL A 54 15.13 -4.82 -6.86
CA VAL A 54 14.97 -5.19 -8.28
C VAL A 54 16.13 -4.70 -9.14
N GLN A 55 16.72 -3.55 -8.81
CA GLN A 55 17.79 -2.96 -9.59
C GLN A 55 19.20 -3.50 -9.29
N ARG A 56 19.36 -4.46 -8.37
CA ARG A 56 20.65 -5.11 -8.09
C ARG A 56 20.79 -6.46 -8.80
#